data_AF-A0AAU5KZN1-F1
#
_entry.id   AF-A0AAU5KZN1-F1
#
_cell.length_a   1.000
_cell.length_b   1.000
_cell.length_c   1.000
_cell.angle_alpha   90.00
_cell.angle_beta   90.00
_cell.angle_gamma   90.00
#
_symmetry.space_group_name_H-M   'P 1'
#
loop_
_entity.id
_entity.type
_entity.pdbx_description
1 polymer ?
#
loop_
_entity_poly.entity_id
_entity_poly.type
_entity_poly.pdbx_seq_one_letter_code
_entity_poly.pdbx_strand_id
1 'polypeptide(L)'
;MTSALTSPVGILIARGGPDIDEVKIRRAGPAHLAAVRELTGAAGAALPVRPEAFHAERIEEFCLVEQLGTVIACVGVHRTDEGAELYDLAVAPDRRGIGLGRLLVAAVLLMLSGEPVAEVRVEPGEAREWFTGLGFTELSPTVLRRDTAGGYDALETLGRIADLQIEFQRSGRTLRWEPSSTALLMFAQRGGLKPESLCWAGVCGTCAVRIKRGTVSYNTDPGVDPEDDEVLLCITRPVTDLVLDL
;
A
#
# COMPACT_ATOMS: atom_id res chain seq x y z
N MET A 1 -18.96 -12.73 41.45
CA MET A 1 -18.31 -13.93 40.90
C MET A 1 -18.72 -13.99 39.44
N THR A 2 -17.88 -13.44 38.54
CA THR A 2 -17.10 -14.18 37.51
C THR A 2 -18.04 -14.89 36.51
N SER A 3 -18.01 -14.64 35.21
CA SER A 3 -16.84 -14.63 34.34
C SER A 3 -17.16 -13.93 33.03
N ALA A 4 -16.27 -13.05 32.57
CA ALA A 4 -16.25 -12.52 31.22
C ALA A 4 -15.73 -13.60 30.27
N LEU A 5 -16.48 -13.90 29.21
CA LEU A 5 -16.06 -14.76 28.12
C LEU A 5 -14.90 -14.07 27.38
N THR A 6 -13.70 -14.58 27.60
CA THR A 6 -12.49 -14.21 26.87
C THR A 6 -12.52 -14.95 25.53
N SER A 7 -12.73 -14.23 24.43
CA SER A 7 -12.40 -14.77 23.10
C SER A 7 -10.88 -14.93 23.00
N PRO A 8 -10.35 -16.07 22.56
CA PRO A 8 -8.92 -16.18 22.30
C PRO A 8 -8.57 -15.30 21.09
N VAL A 9 -7.71 -14.30 21.33
CA VAL A 9 -7.05 -13.52 20.28
C VAL A 9 -6.22 -14.51 19.47
N GLY A 10 -6.71 -14.89 18.30
CA GLY A 10 -5.99 -15.74 17.36
C GLY A 10 -4.76 -14.98 16.85
N ILE A 11 -3.57 -15.46 17.17
CA ILE A 11 -2.31 -14.94 16.63
C ILE A 11 -2.22 -15.37 15.17
N LEU A 12 -2.17 -14.40 14.25
CA LEU A 12 -1.94 -14.63 12.83
C LEU A 12 -0.48 -14.29 12.50
N ILE A 13 0.28 -15.29 12.05
CA ILE A 13 1.68 -15.18 11.65
C ILE A 13 1.74 -15.24 10.12
N ALA A 14 2.33 -14.24 9.47
CA ALA A 14 2.78 -14.36 8.08
C ALA A 14 4.26 -14.78 8.12
N ARG A 15 4.58 -15.99 7.66
CA ARG A 15 5.97 -16.49 7.63
C ARG A 15 6.54 -16.34 6.22
N GLY A 16 7.61 -15.56 6.09
CA GLY A 16 8.52 -15.58 4.95
C GLY A 16 9.28 -16.91 4.88
N GLY A 17 8.88 -17.79 3.97
CA GLY A 17 9.52 -19.07 3.71
C GLY A 17 9.34 -19.48 2.24
N PRO A 18 9.89 -20.62 1.80
CA PRO A 18 9.79 -21.12 0.41
C PRO A 18 8.34 -21.34 -0.08
N ASP A 19 7.35 -21.24 0.83
CA ASP A 19 5.91 -21.31 0.56
C ASP A 19 5.21 -19.92 0.48
N ILE A 20 5.95 -18.80 0.54
CA ILE A 20 5.41 -17.52 0.06
C ILE A 20 5.49 -17.56 -1.45
N ASP A 21 4.36 -17.88 -2.08
CA ASP A 21 4.23 -17.79 -3.52
C ASP A 21 4.55 -16.36 -3.98
N GLU A 22 5.68 -16.22 -4.66
CA GLU A 22 6.17 -14.95 -5.21
C GLU A 22 5.08 -14.31 -6.06
N VAL A 23 4.66 -13.11 -5.64
CA VAL A 23 3.71 -12.31 -6.39
C VAL A 23 4.49 -11.46 -7.40
N LYS A 24 4.20 -11.66 -8.69
CA LYS A 24 4.84 -10.92 -9.79
C LYS A 24 3.92 -9.84 -10.30
N ILE A 25 4.42 -8.61 -10.36
CA ILE A 25 3.70 -7.48 -10.95
C ILE A 25 4.31 -7.19 -12.32
N ARG A 26 3.49 -7.17 -13.38
CA ARG A 26 3.97 -6.96 -14.75
C ARG A 26 2.93 -6.35 -15.67
N ARG A 27 3.39 -5.82 -16.81
CA ARG A 27 2.51 -5.40 -17.91
C ARG A 27 1.86 -6.62 -18.56
N ALA A 28 0.61 -6.45 -18.95
CA ALA A 28 -0.11 -7.44 -19.73
C ALA A 28 0.33 -7.44 -21.20
N GLY A 29 0.14 -8.59 -21.83
CA GLY A 29 0.18 -8.78 -23.27
C GLY A 29 -1.00 -9.66 -23.73
N PRO A 30 -1.14 -9.94 -25.04
CA PRO A 30 -2.35 -10.58 -25.60
C PRO A 30 -2.76 -11.90 -24.94
N ALA A 31 -1.80 -12.68 -24.44
CA ALA A 31 -2.07 -13.95 -23.76
C ALA A 31 -2.91 -13.81 -22.47
N HIS A 32 -2.97 -12.63 -21.86
CA HIS A 32 -3.66 -12.39 -20.59
C HIS A 32 -5.12 -11.93 -20.78
N LEU A 33 -5.58 -11.74 -22.02
CA LEU A 33 -6.92 -11.19 -22.32
C LEU A 33 -8.05 -11.98 -21.63
N ALA A 34 -7.98 -13.30 -21.66
CA ALA A 34 -8.99 -14.15 -21.04
C ALA A 34 -9.06 -13.92 -19.52
N ALA A 35 -7.91 -13.85 -18.84
CA ALA A 35 -7.84 -13.66 -17.40
C ALA A 35 -8.31 -12.26 -16.96
N VAL A 36 -7.98 -11.20 -17.73
CA VAL A 36 -8.47 -9.85 -17.47
C VAL A 36 -9.99 -9.77 -17.60
N ARG A 37 -10.56 -10.39 -18.63
CA ARG A 37 -12.03 -10.45 -18.82
C ARG A 37 -12.72 -11.23 -17.70
N GLU A 38 -12.12 -12.32 -17.24
CA GLU A 38 -12.65 -13.09 -16.11
C GLU A 38 -12.64 -12.28 -14.82
N LEU A 39 -11.52 -11.64 -14.48
CA LEU A 39 -11.38 -10.83 -13.26
C LEU A 39 -12.34 -9.63 -13.25
N THR A 40 -12.42 -8.90 -14.36
CA THR A 40 -13.30 -7.73 -14.49
C THR A 40 -14.77 -8.15 -14.53
N GLY A 41 -15.10 -9.27 -15.16
CA GLY A 41 -16.44 -9.86 -15.11
C GLY A 41 -16.86 -10.28 -13.69
N ALA A 42 -15.93 -10.83 -12.90
CA ALA A 42 -16.15 -11.19 -11.50
C ALA A 42 -16.28 -9.99 -10.55
N ALA A 43 -15.97 -8.77 -11.00
CA ALA A 43 -16.29 -7.54 -10.28
C ALA A 43 -17.77 -7.15 -10.40
N GLY A 44 -18.47 -7.66 -11.43
CA GLY A 44 -19.90 -7.43 -11.63
C GLY A 44 -20.24 -5.93 -11.74
N ALA A 45 -21.26 -5.50 -11.00
CA ALA A 45 -21.75 -4.12 -11.03
C ALA A 45 -20.78 -3.07 -10.46
N ALA A 46 -19.67 -3.50 -9.83
CA ALA A 46 -18.66 -2.59 -9.30
C ALA A 46 -17.83 -1.91 -10.42
N LEU A 47 -17.86 -2.44 -11.65
CA LEU A 47 -17.17 -1.88 -12.81
C LEU A 47 -18.17 -1.48 -13.90
N PRO A 48 -17.85 -0.45 -14.72
CA PRO A 48 -18.68 -0.07 -15.83
C PRO A 48 -18.75 -1.19 -16.88
N VAL A 49 -19.89 -1.30 -17.55
CA VAL A 49 -20.06 -2.23 -18.67
C VAL A 49 -19.19 -1.75 -19.84
N ARG A 50 -18.23 -2.59 -20.24
CA ARG A 50 -17.33 -2.33 -21.37
C ARG A 50 -17.85 -2.99 -22.65
N PRO A 51 -17.63 -2.39 -23.84
CA PRO A 51 -17.79 -3.09 -25.11
C PRO A 51 -16.93 -4.35 -25.19
N GLU A 52 -17.38 -5.37 -25.93
CA GLU A 52 -16.67 -6.65 -26.03
C GLU A 52 -15.19 -6.52 -26.46
N ALA A 53 -14.92 -5.60 -27.40
CA ALA A 53 -13.58 -5.37 -27.94
C ALA A 53 -12.66 -4.59 -26.99
N PHE A 54 -13.21 -3.92 -25.97
CA PHE A 54 -12.47 -2.95 -25.15
C PHE A 54 -11.17 -3.51 -24.55
N HIS A 55 -11.25 -4.66 -23.88
CA HIS A 55 -10.07 -5.28 -23.28
C HIS A 55 -9.07 -5.82 -24.31
N ALA A 56 -9.54 -6.23 -25.49
CA ALA A 56 -8.67 -6.74 -26.55
C ALA A 56 -7.86 -5.61 -27.19
N GLU A 57 -8.49 -4.46 -27.43
CA GLU A 57 -7.86 -3.26 -28.00
C GLU A 57 -6.87 -2.60 -27.04
N ARG A 58 -7.09 -2.76 -25.73
CA ARG A 58 -6.32 -2.09 -24.67
C ARG A 58 -5.51 -3.04 -23.79
N ILE A 59 -5.33 -4.29 -24.18
CA ILE A 59 -4.70 -5.30 -23.32
C ILE A 59 -3.31 -4.88 -22.82
N GLU A 60 -2.53 -4.16 -23.63
CA GLU A 60 -1.19 -3.70 -23.28
C GLU A 60 -1.19 -2.55 -22.26
N GLU A 61 -2.32 -1.89 -22.03
CA GLU A 61 -2.48 -0.86 -21.00
C GLU A 61 -2.58 -1.46 -19.59
N PHE A 62 -2.85 -2.77 -19.46
CA PHE A 62 -3.07 -3.41 -18.16
C PHE A 62 -1.76 -3.72 -17.43
N CYS A 63 -1.81 -3.54 -16.11
CA CYS A 63 -0.86 -4.08 -15.15
C CYS A 63 -1.51 -5.21 -14.37
N LEU A 64 -0.77 -6.29 -14.16
CA LEU A 64 -1.25 -7.55 -13.60
C LEU A 64 -0.50 -7.89 -12.33
N VAL A 65 -1.19 -8.59 -11.43
CA VAL A 65 -0.60 -9.34 -10.32
C VAL A 65 -0.75 -10.80 -10.63
N GLU A 66 0.35 -11.53 -10.59
CA GLU A 66 0.36 -12.97 -10.82
C GLU A 66 0.97 -13.75 -9.66
N GLN A 67 0.39 -14.90 -9.40
CA GLN A 67 0.86 -15.84 -8.40
C GLN A 67 0.74 -17.25 -9.00
N LEU A 68 1.83 -18.03 -8.95
CA LEU A 68 1.88 -19.38 -9.52
C LEU A 68 1.37 -19.48 -10.98
N GLY A 69 1.69 -18.46 -11.79
CA GLY A 69 1.27 -18.39 -13.20
C GLY A 69 -0.21 -18.04 -13.43
N THR A 70 -0.95 -17.73 -12.37
CA THR A 70 -2.35 -17.29 -12.43
C THR A 70 -2.43 -15.79 -12.21
N VAL A 71 -3.19 -15.08 -13.05
CA VAL A 71 -3.49 -13.66 -12.85
C VAL A 71 -4.55 -13.53 -11.78
N ILE A 72 -4.22 -12.86 -10.67
CA ILE A 72 -5.09 -12.72 -9.49
C ILE A 72 -5.54 -11.28 -9.22
N ALA A 73 -4.95 -10.29 -9.89
CA ALA A 73 -5.47 -8.94 -9.94
C ALA A 73 -5.03 -8.22 -11.24
N CYS A 74 -5.79 -7.23 -11.66
CA CYS A 74 -5.48 -6.39 -12.81
C CYS A 74 -5.94 -4.94 -12.60
N VAL A 75 -5.30 -4.01 -13.29
CA VAL A 75 -5.73 -2.62 -13.42
C VAL A 75 -5.32 -2.09 -14.79
N GLY A 76 -6.23 -1.41 -15.47
CA GLY A 76 -5.95 -0.69 -16.71
C GLY A 76 -5.32 0.66 -16.41
N VAL A 77 -4.34 1.07 -17.21
CA VAL A 77 -3.63 2.34 -17.06
C VAL A 77 -3.56 3.04 -18.41
N HIS A 78 -4.42 4.02 -18.62
CA HIS A 78 -4.42 4.83 -19.84
C HIS A 78 -3.61 6.10 -19.62
N ARG A 79 -2.58 6.35 -20.43
CA ARG A 79 -1.80 7.59 -20.37
C ARG A 79 -2.38 8.60 -21.37
N THR A 80 -2.45 9.86 -20.95
CA THR A 80 -2.83 11.00 -21.79
C THR A 80 -1.81 12.11 -21.63
N ASP A 81 -1.92 13.16 -22.45
CA ASP A 81 -1.05 14.34 -22.32
C ASP A 81 -1.29 15.11 -21.00
N GLU A 82 -2.45 14.91 -20.37
CA GLU A 82 -2.84 15.57 -19.10
C GLU A 82 -2.47 14.74 -17.86
N GLY A 83 -2.13 13.46 -18.02
CA GLY A 83 -1.87 12.57 -16.89
C GLY A 83 -2.08 11.09 -17.20
N ALA A 84 -2.59 10.35 -16.21
CA ALA A 84 -2.98 8.96 -16.39
C ALA A 84 -4.35 8.67 -15.76
N GLU A 85 -5.08 7.74 -16.33
CA GLU A 85 -6.35 7.24 -15.81
C GLU A 85 -6.21 5.77 -15.42
N LEU A 86 -6.59 5.44 -14.19
CA LEU A 86 -6.75 4.07 -13.73
C LEU A 86 -8.18 3.63 -13.96
N TYR A 87 -8.35 2.44 -14.53
CA TYR A 87 -9.67 1.87 -14.81
C TYR A 87 -9.67 0.35 -14.63
N ASP A 88 -10.86 -0.24 -14.52
CA ASP A 88 -11.08 -1.69 -14.44
C ASP A 88 -10.17 -2.41 -13.42
N LEU A 89 -9.95 -1.79 -12.26
CA LEU A 89 -9.23 -2.41 -11.14
C LEU A 89 -10.05 -3.58 -10.59
N ALA A 90 -9.51 -4.79 -10.65
CA ALA A 90 -10.15 -6.00 -10.16
C ALA A 90 -9.15 -6.91 -9.43
N VAL A 91 -9.64 -7.55 -8.37
CA VAL A 91 -8.92 -8.59 -7.61
C VAL A 91 -9.80 -9.84 -7.56
N ALA A 92 -9.21 -11.00 -7.78
CA ALA A 92 -9.89 -12.30 -7.73
C ALA A 92 -10.68 -12.43 -6.41
N PRO A 93 -11.95 -12.87 -6.43
CA PRO A 93 -12.82 -12.86 -5.25
C PRO A 93 -12.23 -13.54 -4.01
N ASP A 94 -11.57 -14.67 -4.19
CA ASP A 94 -10.89 -15.47 -3.15
C ASP A 94 -9.56 -14.88 -2.68
N ARG A 95 -9.08 -13.80 -3.33
CA ARG A 95 -7.87 -13.05 -3.02
C ARG A 95 -8.14 -11.61 -2.57
N ARG A 96 -9.40 -11.25 -2.28
CA ARG A 96 -9.77 -9.92 -1.75
C ARG A 96 -9.46 -9.83 -0.25
N GLY A 97 -9.34 -8.59 0.27
CA GLY A 97 -9.14 -8.33 1.70
C GLY A 97 -7.70 -8.48 2.21
N ILE A 98 -6.76 -8.97 1.39
CA ILE A 98 -5.35 -9.17 1.76
C ILE A 98 -4.40 -8.09 1.21
N GLY A 99 -4.93 -7.00 0.65
CA GLY A 99 -4.14 -5.84 0.22
C GLY A 99 -3.64 -5.84 -1.23
N LEU A 100 -3.93 -6.85 -2.04
CA LEU A 100 -3.46 -6.93 -3.44
C LEU A 100 -3.85 -5.73 -4.31
N GLY A 101 -5.08 -5.22 -4.16
CA GLY A 101 -5.52 -4.03 -4.90
C GLY A 101 -4.69 -2.78 -4.54
N ARG A 102 -4.32 -2.64 -3.26
CA ARG A 102 -3.47 -1.53 -2.79
C ARG A 102 -2.06 -1.65 -3.35
N LEU A 103 -1.49 -2.85 -3.25
CA LEU A 103 -0.17 -3.18 -3.81
C LEU A 103 -0.11 -2.86 -5.31
N LEU A 104 -1.13 -3.28 -6.06
CA LEU A 104 -1.19 -3.06 -7.50
C LEU A 104 -1.29 -1.59 -7.86
N VAL A 105 -2.17 -0.82 -7.20
CA VAL A 105 -2.26 0.63 -7.43
C VAL A 105 -0.95 1.33 -7.11
N ALA A 106 -0.31 1.00 -5.98
CA ALA A 106 0.96 1.59 -5.63
C ALA A 106 2.08 1.25 -6.62
N ALA A 107 2.15 0.00 -7.08
CA ALA A 107 3.10 -0.42 -8.10
C ALA A 107 2.88 0.34 -9.42
N VAL A 108 1.62 0.60 -9.80
CA VAL A 108 1.32 1.43 -10.97
C VAL A 108 1.78 2.87 -10.77
N LEU A 109 1.52 3.48 -9.62
CA LEU A 109 1.99 4.84 -9.34
C LEU A 109 3.53 4.94 -9.39
N LEU A 110 4.24 3.93 -8.88
CA LEU A 110 5.70 3.79 -9.03
C LEU A 110 6.14 3.66 -10.50
N MET A 111 5.41 2.89 -11.31
CA MET A 111 5.71 2.76 -12.74
C MET A 111 5.45 4.06 -13.51
N LEU A 112 4.48 4.87 -13.05
CA LEU A 112 4.15 6.15 -13.67
C LEU A 112 5.14 7.26 -13.31
N SER A 113 5.84 7.17 -12.17
CA SER A 113 6.77 8.21 -11.69
C SER A 113 8.07 8.34 -12.50
N GLY A 114 8.33 7.46 -13.47
CA GLY A 114 9.49 7.51 -14.37
C GLY A 114 9.44 8.63 -15.41
N GLU A 115 8.28 9.28 -15.59
CA GLU A 115 8.04 10.41 -16.49
C GLU A 115 7.08 11.40 -15.81
N PRO A 116 7.10 12.71 -16.13
CA PRO A 116 6.26 13.68 -15.45
C PRO A 116 4.77 13.47 -15.77
N VAL A 117 4.08 12.70 -14.93
CA VAL A 117 2.62 12.57 -14.93
C VAL A 117 2.08 13.60 -13.95
N ALA A 118 1.40 14.62 -14.48
CA ALA A 118 0.87 15.73 -13.67
C ALA A 118 -0.23 15.29 -12.70
N GLU A 119 -1.03 14.28 -13.08
CA GLU A 119 -2.20 13.84 -12.33
C GLU A 119 -2.55 12.37 -12.63
N VAL A 120 -3.02 11.62 -11.64
CA VAL A 120 -3.61 10.28 -11.83
C VAL A 120 -5.08 10.30 -11.42
N ARG A 121 -5.97 9.96 -12.36
CA ARG A 121 -7.43 9.99 -12.20
C ARG A 121 -8.01 8.58 -12.09
N VAL A 122 -9.15 8.47 -11.44
CA VAL A 122 -9.96 7.25 -11.39
C VAL A 122 -11.42 7.62 -11.23
N GLU A 123 -12.30 6.89 -11.90
CA GLU A 123 -13.74 6.91 -11.61
C GLU A 123 -14.05 5.79 -10.61
N PRO A 124 -14.21 6.10 -9.32
CA PRO A 124 -14.15 5.06 -8.30
C PRO A 124 -15.45 4.27 -8.14
N GLY A 125 -16.57 4.74 -8.67
CA GLY A 125 -17.89 4.12 -8.48
C GLY A 125 -18.20 3.86 -7.00
N GLU A 126 -18.58 2.63 -6.68
CA GLU A 126 -18.83 2.19 -5.30
C GLU A 126 -17.55 2.09 -4.45
N ALA A 127 -16.36 2.02 -5.08
CA ALA A 127 -15.07 1.94 -4.39
C ALA A 127 -14.54 3.32 -3.93
N ARG A 128 -15.39 4.35 -3.87
CA ARG A 128 -15.02 5.72 -3.49
C ARG A 128 -14.22 5.79 -2.19
N GLU A 129 -14.75 5.23 -1.11
CA GLU A 129 -14.08 5.26 0.21
C GLU A 129 -12.74 4.52 0.19
N TRP A 130 -12.65 3.46 -0.62
CA TRP A 130 -11.41 2.70 -0.78
C TRP A 130 -10.32 3.54 -1.45
N PHE A 131 -10.64 4.23 -2.56
CA PHE A 131 -9.71 5.13 -3.25
C PHE A 131 -9.37 6.38 -2.43
N THR A 132 -10.31 6.93 -1.66
CA THR A 132 -9.98 8.01 -0.71
C THR A 132 -8.99 7.54 0.36
N GLY A 133 -9.13 6.30 0.83
CA GLY A 133 -8.14 5.64 1.68
C GLY A 133 -6.78 5.43 1.02
N LEU A 134 -6.68 5.58 -0.31
CA LEU A 134 -5.43 5.58 -1.06
C LEU A 134 -4.81 6.96 -1.27
N GLY A 135 -5.42 8.01 -0.73
CA GLY A 135 -4.97 9.39 -0.94
C GLY A 135 -5.48 10.04 -2.23
N PHE A 136 -6.38 9.40 -2.98
CA PHE A 136 -7.09 10.07 -4.07
C PHE A 136 -8.08 11.07 -3.49
N THR A 137 -8.04 12.31 -3.99
CA THR A 137 -8.92 13.39 -3.56
C THR A 137 -9.95 13.69 -4.65
N GLU A 138 -11.16 14.04 -4.25
CA GLU A 138 -12.20 14.46 -5.19
C GLU A 138 -11.78 15.77 -5.87
N LEU A 139 -11.83 15.78 -7.20
CA LEU A 139 -11.67 17.00 -7.98
C LEU A 139 -12.91 17.87 -7.76
N SER A 140 -12.78 18.89 -6.92
CA SER A 140 -13.78 19.95 -6.87
C SER A 140 -13.70 20.78 -8.16
N PRO A 141 -14.83 21.10 -8.84
CA PRO A 141 -14.84 21.94 -10.05
C PRO A 141 -14.14 23.30 -9.88
N THR A 142 -13.92 23.74 -8.64
CA THR A 142 -13.27 25.02 -8.30
C THR A 142 -11.74 24.92 -8.16
N VAL A 143 -11.17 23.72 -8.07
CA VAL A 143 -9.73 23.47 -7.85
C VAL A 143 -9.08 22.95 -9.15
N LEU A 144 -9.25 23.70 -10.24
CA LEU A 144 -8.51 23.48 -11.50
C LEU A 144 -7.21 24.30 -11.57
N ARG A 145 -6.75 24.82 -10.42
CA ARG A 145 -5.45 25.47 -10.29
C ARG A 145 -4.84 25.19 -8.93
N ARG A 146 -3.78 24.37 -8.90
CA ARG A 146 -2.48 24.71 -8.29
C ARG A 146 -1.44 23.61 -8.52
N ASP A 147 -0.33 24.06 -9.10
CA ASP A 147 1.05 23.54 -9.02
C ASP A 147 1.30 22.05 -9.27
N THR A 148 1.52 21.73 -10.55
CA THR A 148 2.18 20.53 -11.08
C THR A 148 3.69 20.45 -10.78
N ALA A 149 4.16 21.02 -9.68
CA ALA A 149 5.60 21.08 -9.35
C ALA A 149 6.10 19.90 -8.51
N GLY A 150 5.21 19.04 -8.00
CA GLY A 150 5.58 17.84 -7.26
C GLY A 150 5.02 16.61 -7.95
N GLY A 151 5.87 15.86 -8.64
CA GLY A 151 5.50 14.49 -9.03
C GLY A 151 5.11 13.66 -7.81
N TYR A 152 4.25 12.67 -7.99
CA TYR A 152 3.89 11.73 -6.92
C TYR A 152 5.17 11.01 -6.45
N ASP A 153 5.63 11.30 -5.22
CA ASP A 153 6.53 10.40 -4.52
C ASP A 153 5.71 9.15 -4.16
N ALA A 154 5.97 8.08 -4.90
CA ALA A 154 5.22 6.85 -4.78
C ALA A 154 5.49 6.11 -3.46
N LEU A 155 6.61 6.38 -2.77
CA LEU A 155 6.85 5.92 -1.39
C LEU A 155 6.02 6.73 -0.38
N GLU A 156 5.88 8.04 -0.60
CA GLU A 156 4.96 8.87 0.19
C GLU A 156 3.50 8.44 -0.01
N THR A 157 3.13 8.12 -1.25
CA THR A 157 1.78 7.68 -1.61
C THR A 157 1.48 6.30 -1.02
N LEU A 158 2.42 5.37 -1.06
CA LEU A 158 2.35 4.08 -0.33
C LEU A 158 2.12 4.27 1.18
N GLY A 159 2.80 5.23 1.79
CA GLY A 159 2.62 5.57 3.20
C GLY A 159 1.26 6.21 3.52
N ARG A 160 0.60 6.85 2.55
CA ARG A 160 -0.77 7.40 2.66
C ARG A 160 -1.86 6.36 2.40
N ILE A 161 -1.58 5.38 1.53
CA ILE A 161 -2.45 4.27 1.13
C ILE A 161 -2.69 3.26 2.25
N ALA A 162 -1.70 3.13 3.11
CA ALA A 162 -1.68 2.09 4.11
C ALA A 162 -2.33 2.65 5.39
N ASP A 163 -3.61 2.32 5.60
CA ASP A 163 -4.31 2.48 6.89
C ASP A 163 -3.68 1.56 7.96
N LEU A 164 -2.40 1.81 8.27
CA LEU A 164 -1.58 0.90 9.06
C LEU A 164 -1.88 1.08 10.53
N GLN A 165 -2.04 -0.05 11.22
CA GLN A 165 -2.11 -0.09 12.66
C GLN A 165 -0.72 -0.36 13.24
N ILE A 166 -0.31 0.49 14.16
CA ILE A 166 0.94 0.37 14.91
C ILE A 166 0.57 0.07 16.34
N GLU A 167 0.77 -1.18 16.74
CA GLU A 167 0.63 -1.64 18.11
C GLU A 167 1.95 -1.46 18.86
N PHE A 168 1.88 -0.81 20.00
CA PHE A 168 2.95 -0.63 20.96
C PHE A 168 2.67 -1.58 22.13
N GLN A 169 3.27 -2.76 22.08
CA GLN A 169 2.89 -3.92 22.89
C GLN A 169 3.02 -3.66 24.40
N ARG A 170 4.10 -3.01 24.85
CA ARG A 170 4.33 -2.79 26.29
C ARG A 170 3.43 -1.70 26.83
N SER A 171 3.13 -0.70 26.00
CA SER A 171 2.18 0.37 26.37
C SER A 171 0.71 -0.05 26.22
N GLY A 172 0.42 -1.13 25.49
CA GLY A 172 -0.94 -1.61 25.20
C GLY A 172 -1.73 -0.70 24.26
N ARG A 173 -1.04 0.12 23.45
CA ARG A 173 -1.68 1.13 22.60
C ARG A 173 -1.60 0.73 21.14
N THR A 174 -2.72 0.81 20.44
CA THR A 174 -2.75 0.70 18.99
C THR A 174 -3.13 2.04 18.41
N LEU A 175 -2.24 2.61 17.60
CA LEU A 175 -2.45 3.89 16.95
C LEU A 175 -2.47 3.69 15.44
N ARG A 176 -3.34 4.44 14.76
CA ARG A 176 -3.39 4.51 13.31
C ARG A 176 -2.22 5.34 12.82
N TRP A 177 -1.40 4.80 11.92
CA TRP A 177 -0.29 5.52 11.32
C TRP A 177 -0.78 6.79 10.65
N GLU A 178 -0.14 7.92 10.96
CA GLU A 178 -0.42 9.18 10.32
C GLU A 178 0.63 9.41 9.23
N PRO A 179 0.27 9.48 7.94
CA PRO A 179 1.24 9.61 6.86
C PRO A 179 2.10 10.88 6.93
N SER A 180 1.63 11.91 7.63
CA SER A 180 2.40 13.12 7.95
C SER A 180 3.59 12.85 8.88
N SER A 181 3.64 11.67 9.50
CA SER A 181 4.79 11.20 10.26
C SER A 181 5.88 10.71 9.31
N THR A 182 7.06 11.30 9.42
CA THR A 182 8.23 10.95 8.60
C THR A 182 9.03 9.78 9.17
N ALA A 183 8.87 9.47 10.47
CA ALA A 183 9.55 8.38 11.16
C ALA A 183 8.71 7.81 12.32
N LEU A 184 8.86 6.51 12.61
CA LEU A 184 8.19 5.81 13.71
C LEU A 184 8.47 6.46 15.08
N LEU A 185 9.66 7.03 15.27
CA LEU A 185 10.02 7.75 16.50
C LEU A 185 9.10 8.94 16.76
N MET A 186 8.91 9.80 15.75
CA MET A 186 8.03 10.97 15.86
C MET A 186 6.58 10.56 16.09
N PHE A 187 6.13 9.51 15.40
CA PHE A 187 4.79 8.98 15.55
C PHE A 187 4.54 8.44 16.97
N ALA A 188 5.47 7.64 17.50
CA ALA A 188 5.38 7.14 18.88
C ALA A 188 5.34 8.29 19.90
N GLN A 189 6.17 9.31 19.71
CA GLN A 189 6.21 10.49 20.57
C GLN A 189 4.93 11.32 20.52
N ARG A 190 4.36 11.56 19.34
CA ARG A 190 3.04 12.19 19.18
C ARG A 190 1.93 11.35 19.78
N GLY A 191 2.08 10.03 19.70
CA GLY A 191 1.28 9.08 20.44
C GLY A 191 1.35 9.34 21.94
N GLY A 192 2.43 9.88 22.48
CA GLY A 192 2.65 10.09 23.91
C GLY A 192 3.55 9.04 24.55
N LEU A 193 4.23 8.23 23.73
CA LEU A 193 5.29 7.33 24.16
C LEU A 193 6.63 8.09 24.22
N LYS A 194 7.60 7.53 24.95
CA LYS A 194 8.93 8.14 25.09
C LYS A 194 10.01 7.10 24.78
N PRO A 195 10.17 6.67 23.51
CA PRO A 195 11.28 5.81 23.13
C PRO A 195 12.60 6.51 23.41
N GLU A 196 13.62 5.73 23.79
CA GLU A 196 14.98 6.27 23.90
C GLU A 196 15.45 6.76 22.52
N SER A 197 16.09 7.93 22.48
CA SER A 197 16.58 8.51 21.23
C SER A 197 17.65 9.58 21.49
N LEU A 198 18.60 9.71 20.57
CA LEU A 198 19.72 10.67 20.68
C LEU A 198 20.01 11.39 19.34
N CYS A 199 20.48 10.67 18.32
CA CYS A 199 21.01 11.31 17.10
C CYS A 199 19.98 11.66 16.03
N TRP A 200 18.87 10.92 15.96
CA TRP A 200 17.82 11.05 14.94
C TRP A 200 18.28 10.89 13.47
N ALA A 201 19.51 10.43 13.27
CA ALA A 201 20.13 10.23 11.96
C ALA A 201 20.44 8.74 11.68
N GLY A 202 20.00 7.82 12.54
CA GLY A 202 20.25 6.39 12.38
C GLY A 202 21.69 5.94 12.61
N VAL A 203 22.52 6.75 13.30
CA VAL A 203 23.95 6.45 13.51
C VAL A 203 24.29 5.96 14.91
N CYS A 204 23.43 6.20 15.91
CA CYS A 204 23.75 5.91 17.33
C CYS A 204 23.08 4.66 17.91
N GLY A 205 22.09 4.07 17.22
CA GLY A 205 21.40 2.85 17.67
C GLY A 205 20.44 3.03 18.86
N THR A 206 20.50 4.13 19.62
CA THR A 206 19.68 4.35 20.83
C THR A 206 18.17 4.21 20.65
N CYS A 207 17.65 4.48 19.46
CA CYS A 207 16.22 4.32 19.16
C CYS A 207 15.87 2.93 18.61
N ALA A 208 16.76 1.95 18.72
CA ALA A 208 16.49 0.58 18.36
C ALA A 208 15.37 0.04 19.23
N VAL A 209 14.36 -0.53 18.57
CA VAL A 209 13.25 -1.22 19.24
C VAL A 209 13.01 -2.52 18.51
N ARG A 210 12.75 -3.58 19.29
CA ARG A 210 12.42 -4.87 18.74
C ARG A 210 11.09 -4.83 17.98
N ILE A 211 11.11 -5.29 16.74
CA ILE A 211 9.92 -5.47 15.92
C ILE A 211 9.38 -6.90 16.12
N LYS A 212 8.17 -7.03 16.66
CA LYS A 212 7.53 -8.34 16.86
C LYS A 212 6.79 -8.80 15.62
N ARG A 213 6.31 -7.85 14.82
CA ARG A 213 5.57 -8.09 13.57
C ARG A 213 5.65 -6.89 12.65
N GLY A 214 5.64 -7.17 11.36
CA GLY A 214 5.49 -6.19 10.29
C GLY A 214 6.79 -5.89 9.55
N THR A 215 6.72 -4.96 8.61
CA THR A 215 7.85 -4.57 7.78
C THR A 215 7.99 -3.06 7.77
N VAL A 216 9.24 -2.59 7.80
CA VAL A 216 9.59 -1.17 7.75
C VAL A 216 10.43 -0.87 6.52
N SER A 217 10.38 0.38 6.09
CA SER A 217 11.32 0.95 5.12
C SER A 217 12.23 1.92 5.85
N TYR A 218 13.50 1.96 5.46
CA TYR A 218 14.45 2.96 5.92
C TYR A 218 14.43 4.17 4.98
N ASN A 219 14.44 5.37 5.55
CA ASN A 219 14.49 6.63 4.80
C ASN A 219 15.91 6.98 4.35
N THR A 220 16.91 6.39 4.99
CA THR A 220 18.34 6.56 4.72
C THR A 220 19.07 5.30 5.18
N ASP A 221 20.26 5.05 4.65
CA ASP A 221 21.08 3.94 5.10
C ASP A 221 21.44 4.12 6.59
N PRO A 222 21.30 3.06 7.41
CA PRO A 222 21.66 3.11 8.81
C PRO A 222 23.19 3.19 8.95
N GLY A 223 23.67 4.05 9.86
CA GLY A 223 25.09 4.13 10.21
C GLY A 223 25.53 3.08 11.23
N VAL A 224 24.57 2.37 11.81
CA VAL A 224 24.76 1.21 12.69
C VAL A 224 23.71 0.17 12.33
N ASP A 225 24.14 -1.05 12.08
CA ASP A 225 23.23 -2.14 11.79
C ASP A 225 22.49 -2.54 13.09
N PRO A 226 21.16 -2.47 13.13
CA PRO A 226 20.38 -3.05 14.22
C PRO A 226 20.46 -4.59 14.17
N GLU A 227 20.18 -5.24 15.29
CA GLU A 227 20.03 -6.70 15.32
C GLU A 227 18.89 -7.15 14.40
N ASP A 228 18.90 -8.43 13.98
CA ASP A 228 17.94 -8.99 13.00
C ASP A 228 16.46 -8.77 13.37
N ASP A 229 16.16 -8.59 14.66
CA ASP A 229 14.82 -8.35 15.17
C ASP A 229 14.57 -6.93 15.70
N GLU A 230 15.45 -5.98 15.36
CA GLU A 230 15.35 -4.58 15.79
C GLU A 230 15.24 -3.60 14.61
N VAL A 231 14.63 -2.45 14.88
CA VAL A 231 14.49 -1.36 13.91
C VAL A 231 14.86 -0.02 14.53
N LEU A 232 15.56 0.83 13.77
CA LEU A 232 15.87 2.19 14.20
C LEU A 232 14.67 3.11 13.97
N LEU A 233 13.87 3.37 15.01
CA LEU A 233 12.64 4.15 14.89
C LEU A 233 12.81 5.54 14.26
N CYS A 234 13.99 6.16 14.41
CA CYS A 234 14.24 7.53 13.95
C CYS A 234 14.35 7.71 12.44
N ILE A 235 14.61 6.63 11.70
CA ILE A 235 14.79 6.67 10.24
C ILE A 235 13.93 5.64 9.51
N THR A 236 12.93 5.07 10.19
CA THR A 236 12.07 4.02 9.64
C THR A 236 10.62 4.45 9.54
N ARG A 237 9.94 3.97 8.49
CA ARG A 237 8.50 4.13 8.26
C ARG A 237 7.85 2.74 8.13
N PRO A 238 6.60 2.57 8.58
CA PRO A 238 5.89 1.31 8.41
C PRO A 238 5.52 1.07 6.94
N VAL A 239 5.67 -0.17 6.47
CA VAL A 239 5.19 -0.65 5.18
C VAL A 239 3.92 -1.49 5.36
N THR A 240 3.83 -2.20 6.50
CA THR A 240 2.67 -2.98 6.93
C THR A 240 2.25 -2.59 8.34
N ASP A 241 1.17 -3.20 8.86
CA ASP A 241 0.86 -3.12 10.28
C ASP A 241 2.06 -3.59 11.11
N LEU A 242 2.35 -2.89 12.20
CA LEU A 242 3.50 -3.16 13.05
C LEU A 242 3.06 -3.55 14.46
N VAL A 243 3.84 -4.42 15.08
CA VAL A 243 3.84 -4.62 16.54
C VAL A 243 5.26 -4.35 17.02
N LEU A 244 5.41 -3.30 17.83
CA LEU A 244 6.68 -2.85 18.40
C LEU A 244 6.73 -3.16 19.89
N ASP A 245 7.89 -3.58 20.38
CA ASP A 245 8.14 -3.87 21.80
C ASP A 245 8.33 -2.59 22.63
N LEU A 246 7.31 -1.73 22.62
CA LEU A 246 7.34 -0.37 23.16
C LEU A 246 6.06 -0.02 23.95
#